data_AF-A0AAU6X522-F1
#
_entry.id   AF-A0AAU6X522-F1
#
_cell.length_a   1.000
_cell.length_b   1.000
_cell.length_c   1.000
_cell.angle_alpha   90.00
_cell.angle_beta   90.00
_cell.angle_gamma   90.00
#
_symmetry.space_group_name_H-M   'P 1'
#
loop_
_entity.id
_entity.type
_entity.pdbx_description
1 polymer ?
#
loop_
_entity_poly.entity_id
_entity_poly.type
_entity_poly.pdbx_seq_one_letter_code
_entity_poly.pdbx_strand_id
1 'polypeptide(L)'
;MILKTFAGTIFALLGFATLSCNRHAALKIEPISIEFNERFLTGERLDTNYFSTRDVMQYYQVSNYGNQSSKNLLAKLSTYTSSRYHFKNMDTVNNLTLLFYKKRMFVDYSDHLYESARDNDNRTLEGYSNDLIARITYERLKKNRQKIVVTKYLYPIDDNKPLGQTDTLTVHK
;
A
#
# COMPACT_ATOMS: atom_id res chain seq x y z
N MET A 1 34.11 63.33 11.32
CA MET A 1 35.10 62.26 11.52
C MET A 1 34.52 61.25 12.51
N ILE A 2 34.23 60.02 12.03
CA ILE A 2 34.16 58.75 12.80
C ILE A 2 32.99 58.67 13.82
N LEU A 3 32.10 57.67 13.89
CA LEU A 3 31.86 56.41 13.17
C LEU A 3 30.41 55.98 13.50
N LYS A 4 29.82 55.20 12.61
CA LYS A 4 28.58 54.43 12.84
C LYS A 4 28.82 53.38 13.93
N THR A 5 27.80 53.07 14.74
CA THR A 5 27.55 51.69 15.18
C THR A 5 26.08 51.46 15.49
N PHE A 6 25.42 50.78 14.56
CA PHE A 6 24.23 49.96 14.76
C PHE A 6 24.59 48.81 15.71
N ALA A 7 23.80 48.62 16.77
CA ALA A 7 23.68 47.36 17.50
C ALA A 7 22.20 47.30 17.94
N GLY A 8 21.38 46.32 17.57
CA GLY A 8 21.68 44.93 17.27
C GLY A 8 21.19 44.07 18.41
N THR A 9 19.86 43.93 18.56
CA THR A 9 19.26 42.94 19.47
C THR A 9 17.91 42.49 18.92
N ILE A 10 17.97 41.63 17.91
CA ILE A 10 16.91 40.66 17.62
C ILE A 10 17.07 39.55 18.64
N PHE A 11 16.28 39.56 19.71
CA PHE A 11 16.20 38.46 20.67
C PHE A 11 14.80 38.40 21.27
N ALA A 12 13.90 37.66 20.61
CA ALA A 12 12.73 37.01 21.22
C ALA A 12 12.05 36.07 20.21
N LEU A 13 12.85 35.21 19.56
CA LEU A 13 12.37 33.95 18.99
C LEU A 13 12.83 32.89 19.98
N LEU A 14 11.91 32.29 20.74
CA LEU A 14 11.96 30.96 21.37
C LEU A 14 10.94 30.93 22.52
N GLY A 15 9.66 30.81 22.15
CA GLY A 15 8.57 30.60 23.10
C GLY A 15 7.46 29.71 22.55
N PHE A 16 7.74 28.96 21.48
CA PHE A 16 6.81 27.99 20.90
C PHE A 16 7.58 26.74 20.48
N ALA A 17 6.95 25.58 20.70
CA ALA A 17 7.53 24.23 20.66
C ALA A 17 8.43 23.96 21.88
N THR A 18 7.97 23.25 22.91
CA THR A 18 7.63 21.83 22.78
C THR A 18 6.46 21.43 23.67
N LEU A 19 5.23 21.72 23.24
CA LEU A 19 4.15 20.79 23.56
C LEU A 19 4.43 19.54 22.73
N SER A 20 5.10 18.59 23.36
CA SER A 20 5.28 17.22 22.89
C SER A 20 3.88 16.63 22.65
N CYS A 21 3.37 16.86 21.45
CA CYS A 21 2.19 16.19 20.96
C CYS A 21 2.66 14.83 20.47
N ASN A 22 2.69 13.84 21.34
CA ASN A 22 2.80 12.42 20.97
C ASN A 22 1.50 11.96 20.27
N ARG A 23 1.10 12.67 19.22
CA ARG A 23 0.13 12.16 18.25
C ARG A 23 0.91 11.22 17.34
N HIS A 24 0.90 9.93 17.66
CA HIS A 24 1.32 8.94 16.68
C HIS A 24 0.56 9.20 15.39
N ALA A 25 1.28 9.60 14.33
CA ALA A 25 0.67 9.91 13.06
C ALA A 25 -0.14 8.70 12.58
N ALA A 26 -1.37 8.93 12.11
CA ALA A 26 -2.22 7.85 11.62
C ALA A 26 -1.54 7.12 10.45
N LEU A 27 -1.74 5.80 10.39
CA LEU A 27 -1.30 4.98 9.25
C LEU A 27 -1.91 5.58 7.98
N LYS A 28 -1.06 5.91 7.00
CA LYS A 28 -1.51 6.46 5.72
C LYS A 28 -1.31 5.42 4.64
N ILE A 29 -2.34 5.15 3.84
CA ILE A 29 -2.31 4.21 2.71
C ILE A 29 -2.73 5.00 1.48
N GLU A 30 -1.87 5.04 0.47
CA GLU A 30 -2.08 5.81 -0.75
C GLU A 30 -1.77 4.92 -1.96
N PRO A 31 -2.53 4.99 -3.06
CA PRO A 31 -2.14 4.31 -4.29
C PRO A 31 -0.80 4.87 -4.77
N ILE A 32 0.06 4.00 -5.30
CA ILE A 32 1.31 4.44 -5.96
C ILE A 32 0.97 5.23 -7.22
N SER A 33 0.05 4.71 -8.02
CA SER A 33 -0.58 5.44 -9.12
C SER A 33 -2.08 5.14 -9.11
N ILE A 34 -2.89 6.20 -8.97
CA ILE A 34 -4.37 6.11 -9.04
C ILE A 34 -4.77 5.56 -10.40
N GLU A 35 -4.23 6.17 -11.46
CA GLU A 35 -4.53 5.82 -12.84
C GLU A 35 -4.19 4.36 -13.15
N PHE A 36 -3.02 3.89 -12.72
CA PHE A 36 -2.64 2.48 -12.90
C PHE A 36 -3.65 1.54 -12.22
N ASN A 37 -3.92 1.79 -10.94
CA ASN A 37 -4.81 0.93 -10.14
C ASN A 37 -6.23 0.92 -10.73
N GLU A 38 -6.74 2.07 -11.18
CA GLU A 38 -8.05 2.16 -11.82
C GLU A 38 -8.10 1.39 -13.14
N ARG A 39 -7.12 1.59 -14.04
CA ARG A 39 -7.04 0.87 -15.32
C ARG A 39 -6.97 -0.64 -15.12
N PHE A 40 -6.18 -1.13 -14.16
CA PHE A 40 -6.11 -2.56 -13.85
C PHE A 40 -7.38 -3.10 -13.19
N LEU A 41 -8.08 -2.29 -12.41
CA LEU A 41 -9.32 -2.70 -11.78
C LEU A 41 -10.49 -2.77 -12.76
N THR A 42 -10.58 -1.83 -13.69
CA THR A 42 -11.68 -1.74 -14.66
C THR A 42 -11.38 -2.46 -15.98
N GLY A 43 -10.11 -2.69 -16.30
CA GLY A 43 -9.65 -3.12 -17.62
C GLY A 43 -9.68 -2.01 -18.67
N GLU A 44 -10.07 -0.79 -18.30
CA GLU A 44 -10.23 0.30 -19.25
C GLU A 44 -8.85 0.76 -19.76
N ARG A 45 -8.71 0.86 -21.08
CA ARG A 45 -7.47 1.30 -21.77
C ARG A 45 -6.25 0.40 -21.48
N LEU A 46 -6.46 -0.83 -20.99
CA LEU A 46 -5.42 -1.85 -20.94
C LEU A 46 -5.39 -2.65 -22.24
N ASP A 47 -4.18 -2.89 -22.75
CA ASP A 47 -3.99 -3.85 -23.83
C ASP A 47 -4.12 -5.27 -23.27
N THR A 48 -5.24 -5.91 -23.57
CA THR A 48 -5.56 -7.25 -23.06
C THR A 48 -4.68 -8.36 -23.65
N ASN A 49 -3.86 -8.05 -24.66
CA ASN A 49 -2.85 -8.99 -25.15
C ASN A 49 -1.68 -9.12 -24.17
N TYR A 50 -1.44 -8.09 -23.35
CA TYR A 50 -0.35 -8.06 -22.37
C TYR A 50 -0.85 -8.15 -20.93
N PHE A 51 -2.08 -7.71 -20.64
CA PHE A 51 -2.60 -7.62 -19.28
C PHE A 51 -3.90 -8.39 -19.09
N SER A 52 -3.95 -9.19 -18.03
CA SER A 52 -5.15 -9.93 -17.65
C SER A 52 -6.13 -9.03 -16.90
N THR A 53 -7.39 -8.99 -17.34
CA THR A 53 -8.48 -8.35 -16.59
C THR A 53 -9.08 -9.27 -15.51
N ARG A 54 -8.61 -10.51 -15.43
CA ARG A 54 -9.05 -11.50 -14.43
C ARG A 54 -8.07 -11.63 -13.26
N ASP A 55 -6.83 -11.21 -13.45
CA ASP A 55 -5.75 -11.22 -12.47
C ASP A 55 -5.28 -9.77 -12.25
N VAL A 56 -5.89 -9.13 -11.26
CA VAL A 56 -5.80 -7.68 -11.05
C VAL A 56 -4.75 -7.39 -10.00
N MET A 57 -3.78 -6.55 -10.35
CA MET A 57 -2.75 -6.05 -9.43
C MET A 57 -3.08 -4.64 -8.97
N GLN A 58 -2.85 -4.36 -7.70
CA GLN A 58 -3.03 -3.03 -7.11
C GLN A 58 -1.83 -2.68 -6.23
N TYR A 59 -1.24 -1.51 -6.47
CA TYR A 59 -0.01 -1.08 -5.80
C TYR A 59 -0.27 0.12 -4.90
N TYR A 60 0.16 0.01 -3.66
CA TYR A 60 -0.02 1.01 -2.61
C TYR A 60 1.29 1.32 -1.92
N GLN A 61 1.42 2.54 -1.43
CA GLN A 61 2.48 2.97 -0.53
C GLN A 61 1.89 3.29 0.84
N VAL A 62 2.65 2.99 1.89
CA VAL A 62 2.23 3.10 3.28
C VAL A 62 3.21 3.96 4.06
N SER A 63 2.69 4.92 4.82
CA SER A 63 3.45 5.77 5.74
C SER A 63 3.00 5.57 7.18
N ASN A 64 3.86 5.96 8.13
CA ASN A 64 3.59 5.91 9.58
C ASN A 64 3.31 4.50 10.12
N TYR A 65 3.90 3.47 9.47
CA TYR A 65 3.74 2.07 9.89
C TYR A 65 4.72 1.64 10.98
N GLY A 66 5.85 2.32 11.18
CA GLY A 66 6.93 1.89 12.09
C GLY A 66 6.57 1.79 13.57
N ASN A 67 5.50 2.46 14.01
CA ASN A 67 5.01 2.40 15.39
C ASN A 67 3.85 1.39 15.57
N GLN A 68 3.55 0.58 14.54
CA GLN A 68 2.45 -0.38 14.58
C GLN A 68 3.00 -1.78 14.86
N SER A 69 2.37 -2.53 15.77
CA SER A 69 2.65 -3.97 15.86
C SER A 69 2.22 -4.68 14.58
N SER A 70 2.88 -5.77 14.22
CA SER A 70 2.56 -6.58 13.03
C SER A 70 1.08 -6.93 12.93
N LYS A 71 0.47 -7.33 14.06
CA LYS A 71 -0.96 -7.66 14.14
C LYS A 71 -1.85 -6.45 13.86
N ASN A 72 -1.53 -5.29 14.42
CA ASN A 72 -2.31 -4.07 14.22
C ASN A 72 -2.17 -3.53 12.79
N LEU A 73 -0.96 -3.57 12.23
CA LEU A 73 -0.70 -3.20 10.85
C LEU A 73 -1.49 -4.09 9.89
N LEU A 74 -1.40 -5.42 10.05
CA LEU A 74 -2.14 -6.36 9.20
C LEU A 74 -3.65 -6.16 9.30
N ALA A 75 -4.19 -5.92 10.51
CA ALA A 75 -5.61 -5.63 10.71
C ALA A 75 -6.06 -4.34 9.99
N LYS A 76 -5.25 -3.28 10.07
CA LYS A 76 -5.54 -2.00 9.38
C LYS A 76 -5.48 -2.15 7.86
N LEU A 77 -4.47 -2.82 7.33
CA LEU A 77 -4.38 -3.10 5.89
C LEU A 77 -5.56 -3.96 5.43
N SER A 78 -5.90 -5.00 6.18
CA SER A 78 -7.07 -5.86 5.86
C SER A 78 -8.40 -5.10 5.91
N THR A 79 -8.54 -4.12 6.81
CA THR A 79 -9.74 -3.28 6.90
C THR A 79 -9.82 -2.29 5.75
N TYR A 80 -8.67 -1.74 5.35
CA TYR A 80 -8.57 -0.89 4.17
C TYR A 80 -8.99 -1.65 2.91
N THR A 81 -8.47 -2.87 2.70
CA THR A 81 -8.79 -3.65 1.51
C THR A 81 -10.26 -4.10 1.48
N SER A 82 -10.82 -4.56 2.61
CA SER A 82 -12.22 -5.01 2.64
C SER A 82 -13.22 -3.86 2.47
N SER A 83 -12.88 -2.65 2.91
CA SER A 83 -13.74 -1.47 2.70
C SER A 83 -13.63 -0.90 1.29
N ARG A 84 -12.46 -0.99 0.65
CA ARG A 84 -12.22 -0.51 -0.71
C ARG A 84 -12.78 -1.46 -1.79
N TYR A 85 -12.66 -2.77 -1.58
CA TYR A 85 -12.97 -3.78 -2.60
C TYR A 85 -14.18 -4.62 -2.22
N HIS A 86 -15.32 -4.32 -2.83
CA HIS A 86 -16.54 -5.11 -2.67
C HIS A 86 -16.62 -6.21 -3.73
N PHE A 87 -16.20 -7.43 -3.37
CA PHE A 87 -16.13 -8.57 -4.30
C PHE A 87 -17.46 -9.00 -4.93
N LYS A 88 -18.58 -8.58 -4.37
CA LYS A 88 -19.90 -8.73 -5.00
C LYS A 88 -20.01 -8.01 -6.34
N ASN A 89 -19.23 -6.94 -6.54
CA ASN A 89 -19.21 -6.12 -7.75
C ASN A 89 -18.01 -6.45 -8.67
N MET A 90 -17.28 -7.54 -8.39
CA MET A 90 -16.06 -7.94 -9.11
C MET A 90 -16.13 -9.42 -9.50
N ASP A 91 -17.23 -9.81 -10.15
CA ASP A 91 -17.53 -11.19 -10.54
C ASP A 91 -16.64 -11.72 -11.66
N THR A 92 -16.11 -10.83 -12.50
CA THR A 92 -15.15 -11.13 -13.57
C THR A 92 -13.71 -11.33 -13.09
N VAL A 93 -13.38 -10.79 -11.90
CA VAL A 93 -12.05 -10.90 -11.30
C VAL A 93 -11.91 -12.25 -10.59
N ASN A 94 -10.92 -13.03 -11.02
CA ASN A 94 -10.56 -14.29 -10.38
C ASN A 94 -9.58 -14.06 -9.24
N ASN A 95 -8.57 -13.22 -9.46
CA ASN A 95 -7.55 -12.89 -8.48
C ASN A 95 -7.42 -11.37 -8.36
N LEU A 96 -7.42 -10.87 -7.14
CA LEU A 96 -7.07 -9.50 -6.81
C LEU A 96 -5.92 -9.52 -5.82
N THR A 97 -4.76 -9.01 -6.21
CA THR A 97 -3.59 -8.91 -5.35
C THR A 97 -3.25 -7.46 -5.08
N LEU A 98 -3.16 -7.13 -3.80
CA LEU A 98 -2.75 -5.82 -3.32
C LEU A 98 -1.37 -5.92 -2.69
N LEU A 99 -0.45 -5.07 -3.15
CA LEU A 99 0.92 -4.99 -2.67
C LEU A 99 1.13 -3.63 -2.01
N PHE A 100 1.63 -3.66 -0.77
CA PHE A 100 1.81 -2.48 0.06
C PHE A 100 3.30 -2.24 0.28
N TYR A 101 3.82 -1.15 -0.24
CA TYR A 101 5.23 -0.76 -0.13
C TYR A 101 5.45 0.32 0.92
N LYS A 102 6.66 0.39 1.47
CA LYS A 102 7.12 1.50 2.31
C LYS A 102 7.09 2.79 1.47
N LYS A 103 6.49 3.86 1.97
CA LYS A 103 6.67 5.18 1.35
C LYS A 103 8.08 5.68 1.66
N ARG A 104 8.89 5.92 0.63
CA ARG A 104 10.23 6.50 0.74
C ARG A 104 10.28 7.89 0.10
N MET A 105 11.11 8.76 0.66
CA MET A 105 11.45 10.03 0.03
C MET A 105 12.32 9.74 -1.21
N PHE A 106 12.01 10.36 -2.35
CA PHE A 106 12.76 10.23 -3.62
C PHE A 106 12.69 8.88 -4.34
N VAL A 107 11.79 7.99 -3.94
CA VAL A 107 11.51 6.77 -4.72
C VAL A 107 10.21 6.98 -5.48
N ASP A 108 10.28 6.90 -6.80
CA ASP A 108 9.11 6.82 -7.66
C ASP A 108 8.90 5.38 -8.10
N TYR A 109 7.93 4.73 -7.46
CA TYR A 109 7.57 3.36 -7.78
C TYR A 109 6.76 3.24 -9.09
N SER A 110 6.24 4.35 -9.63
CA SER A 110 5.27 4.34 -10.72
C SER A 110 5.84 3.80 -12.04
N ASP A 111 7.13 4.04 -12.29
CA ASP A 111 7.84 3.60 -13.50
C ASP A 111 7.89 2.07 -13.64
N HIS A 112 7.77 1.34 -12.54
CA HIS A 112 7.94 -0.11 -12.50
C HIS A 112 6.61 -0.88 -12.50
N LEU A 113 5.46 -0.20 -12.41
CA LEU A 113 4.17 -0.85 -12.16
C LEU A 113 3.75 -1.78 -13.31
N TYR A 114 3.84 -1.31 -14.55
CA TYR A 114 3.39 -2.08 -15.73
C TYR A 114 4.26 -3.30 -15.99
N GLU A 115 5.58 -3.14 -15.95
CA GLU A 115 6.54 -4.25 -16.10
C GLU A 115 6.33 -5.29 -14.99
N SER A 116 6.20 -4.85 -13.74
CA SER A 116 5.99 -5.75 -12.60
C SER A 116 4.66 -6.51 -12.70
N ALA A 117 3.60 -5.86 -13.17
CA ALA A 117 2.31 -6.50 -13.35
C ALA A 117 2.26 -7.46 -14.55
N ARG A 118 3.11 -7.25 -15.57
CA ARG A 118 3.18 -8.09 -16.77
C ARG A 118 4.13 -9.28 -16.58
N ASP A 119 5.37 -8.99 -16.20
CA ASP A 119 6.52 -9.87 -16.43
C ASP A 119 7.03 -10.55 -15.15
N ASN A 120 6.69 -10.01 -13.96
CA ASN A 120 7.16 -10.58 -12.70
C ASN A 120 6.18 -11.62 -12.16
N ASP A 121 6.62 -12.87 -12.00
CA ASP A 121 5.84 -13.98 -11.42
C ASP A 121 5.35 -13.68 -9.99
N ASN A 122 6.17 -12.97 -9.21
CA ASN A 122 5.82 -12.56 -7.85
C ASN A 122 5.04 -11.25 -7.82
N ARG A 123 4.90 -10.58 -8.98
CA ARG A 123 4.20 -9.31 -9.21
C ARG A 123 4.74 -8.15 -8.38
N THR A 124 5.89 -8.33 -7.73
CA THR A 124 6.54 -7.31 -6.91
C THR A 124 7.25 -6.29 -7.79
N LEU A 125 7.47 -5.09 -7.26
CA LEU A 125 8.26 -4.08 -7.94
C LEU A 125 9.73 -4.52 -7.95
N GLU A 126 10.28 -4.73 -9.15
CA GLU A 126 11.67 -5.14 -9.33
C GLU A 126 12.63 -4.14 -8.66
N GLY A 127 13.62 -4.64 -7.92
CA GLY A 127 14.53 -3.80 -7.12
C GLY A 127 13.95 -3.29 -5.79
N TYR A 128 12.64 -3.41 -5.56
CA TYR A 128 11.97 -2.87 -4.36
C TYR A 128 11.30 -3.94 -3.49
N SER A 129 11.66 -5.22 -3.64
CA SER A 129 11.11 -6.31 -2.81
C SER A 129 11.33 -6.09 -1.31
N ASN A 130 12.43 -5.43 -0.92
CA ASN A 130 12.74 -5.08 0.48
C ASN A 130 11.85 -3.97 1.06
N ASP A 131 11.13 -3.27 0.19
CA ASP A 131 10.13 -2.27 0.55
C ASP A 131 8.73 -2.84 0.67
N LEU A 132 8.50 -4.09 0.28
CA LEU A 132 7.21 -4.72 0.44
C LEU A 132 6.93 -4.95 1.93
N ILE A 133 5.85 -4.36 2.42
CA ILE A 133 5.34 -4.49 3.80
C ILE A 133 4.34 -5.63 3.86
N ALA A 134 3.42 -5.69 2.90
CA ALA A 134 2.37 -6.67 2.91
C ALA A 134 1.90 -7.05 1.51
N ARG A 135 1.38 -8.27 1.40
CA ARG A 135 0.63 -8.77 0.25
C ARG A 135 -0.71 -9.29 0.73
N ILE A 136 -1.80 -8.83 0.15
CA ILE A 136 -3.14 -9.36 0.39
C ILE A 136 -3.71 -9.82 -0.94
N THR A 137 -4.00 -11.11 -1.04
CA THR A 137 -4.57 -11.74 -2.24
C THR A 137 -5.96 -12.24 -1.95
N TYR A 138 -6.88 -11.95 -2.85
CA TYR A 138 -8.24 -12.47 -2.88
C TYR A 138 -8.39 -13.35 -4.11
N GLU A 139 -8.52 -14.65 -3.91
CA GLU A 139 -8.66 -15.65 -4.97
C GLU A 139 -10.06 -16.25 -4.95
N ARG A 140 -10.77 -16.16 -6.07
CA ARG A 140 -12.07 -16.78 -6.26
C ARG A 140 -11.90 -18.27 -6.56
N LEU A 141 -12.56 -19.12 -5.78
CA LEU A 141 -12.44 -20.57 -5.96
C LEU A 141 -13.07 -21.01 -7.30
N LYS A 142 -12.29 -21.72 -8.12
CA LYS A 142 -12.76 -22.27 -9.42
C LYS A 142 -14.00 -23.15 -9.27
N LYS A 143 -14.06 -23.98 -8.22
CA LYS A 143 -15.18 -24.90 -7.94
C LYS A 143 -16.41 -24.21 -7.35
N ASN A 144 -16.26 -23.03 -6.74
CA ASN A 144 -17.37 -22.29 -6.14
C ASN A 144 -17.11 -20.79 -6.24
N ARG A 145 -17.73 -20.15 -7.24
CA ARG A 145 -17.56 -18.72 -7.50
C ARG A 145 -18.10 -17.80 -6.42
N GLN A 146 -18.88 -18.30 -5.46
CA GLN A 146 -19.33 -17.53 -4.30
C GLN A 146 -18.30 -17.55 -3.15
N LYS A 147 -17.24 -18.35 -3.25
CA LYS A 147 -16.19 -18.43 -2.22
C LYS A 147 -14.92 -17.75 -2.68
N ILE A 148 -14.34 -16.97 -1.78
CA ILE A 148 -13.07 -16.26 -1.98
C ILE A 148 -12.11 -16.65 -0.87
N VAL A 149 -10.93 -17.13 -1.24
CA VAL A 149 -9.82 -17.34 -0.32
C VAL A 149 -9.08 -16.02 -0.19
N VAL A 150 -8.81 -15.61 1.04
CA VAL A 150 -8.05 -14.40 1.34
C VAL A 150 -6.76 -14.80 1.99
N THR A 151 -5.64 -14.57 1.32
CA THR A 151 -4.31 -14.80 1.86
C THR A 151 -3.66 -13.47 2.16
N LYS A 152 -3.21 -13.29 3.40
CA LYS A 152 -2.57 -12.09 3.90
C LYS A 152 -1.17 -12.47 4.34
N TYR A 153 -0.18 -11.73 3.88
CA TYR A 153 1.21 -11.95 4.24
C TYR A 153 1.83 -10.62 4.64
N LEU A 154 2.34 -10.53 5.86
CA LEU A 154 3.14 -9.41 6.32
C LEU A 154 4.61 -9.79 6.26
N TYR A 155 5.39 -9.01 5.52
CA TYR A 155 6.83 -9.15 5.47
C TYR A 155 7.43 -8.48 6.71
N PRO A 156 8.50 -9.05 7.29
CA PRO A 156 9.14 -8.51 8.47
C PRO A 156 9.54 -7.05 8.25
N ILE A 157 9.13 -6.16 9.18
CA ILE A 157 9.66 -4.80 9.22
C ILE A 157 10.99 -4.78 9.99
N ASP A 158 11.11 -5.59 11.06
CA ASP A 158 12.29 -5.72 11.92
C ASP A 158 12.45 -7.17 12.47
N ASP A 159 13.21 -8.04 11.80
CA ASP A 159 13.64 -9.41 12.21
C ASP A 159 12.59 -10.40 12.77
N ASN A 160 11.31 -10.05 12.73
CA ASN A 160 10.22 -10.90 13.17
C ASN A 160 9.89 -11.96 12.12
N LYS A 161 9.41 -13.12 12.54
CA LYS A 161 8.90 -14.13 11.60
C LYS A 161 7.75 -13.53 10.78
N PRO A 162 7.69 -13.79 9.46
CA PRO A 162 6.59 -13.32 8.63
C PRO A 162 5.24 -13.80 9.18
N LEU A 163 4.24 -12.92 9.15
CA LEU A 163 2.89 -13.25 9.60
C LEU A 163 2.03 -13.58 8.39
N GLY A 164 1.77 -14.87 8.17
CA GLY A 164 0.84 -15.37 7.17
C GLY A 164 -0.51 -15.73 7.79
N GLN A 165 -1.60 -15.29 7.16
CA GLN A 165 -2.97 -15.68 7.52
C GLN A 165 -3.75 -16.02 6.24
N THR A 166 -4.52 -17.10 6.27
CA THR A 166 -5.43 -17.47 5.18
C THR A 166 -6.83 -17.67 5.75
N ASP A 167 -7.81 -16.98 5.18
CA ASP A 167 -9.23 -17.06 5.52
C ASP A 167 -10.06 -17.45 4.28
N THR A 168 -11.30 -17.89 4.46
CA THR A 168 -12.26 -18.07 3.35
C THR A 168 -13.52 -17.25 3.61
N LEU A 169 -13.92 -16.44 2.63
CA LEU A 169 -15.10 -15.60 2.65
C LEU A 169 -16.19 -16.17 1.73
N THR A 170 -17.44 -16.04 2.15
CA THR A 170 -18.61 -16.32 1.31
C THR A 170 -19.22 -15.00 0.85
N VAL A 171 -19.39 -14.85 -0.47
CA VAL A 171 -20.00 -13.69 -1.10
C VAL A 171 -21.49 -13.95 -1.24
N HIS A 172 -22.29 -13.18 -0.49
CA HIS A 172 -23.74 -13.14 -0.66
C HIS A 172 -24.08 -12.16 -1.78
N LYS A 173 -24.96 -12.58 -2.70
CA LYS A 173 -25.51 -11.72 -3.76
C LYS A 173 -26.55 -10.77 -3.19
#